data_AF-A0A954S2A1-F1
#
_entry.id   AF-A0A954S2A1-F1
#
_cell.length_a   1.000
_cell.length_b   1.000
_cell.length_c   1.000
_cell.angle_alpha   90.00
_cell.angle_beta   90.00
_cell.angle_gamma   90.00
#
_symmetry.space_group_name_H-M   'P 1'
#
loop_
_entity.id
_entity.type
_entity.pdbx_description
1 polymer ?
#
loop_
_entity_poly.entity_id
_entity_poly.type
_entity_poly.pdbx_seq_one_letter_code
_entity_poly.pdbx_strand_id
1 'polypeptide(L)'
;GRWRDRYSATRREGATPSIDPSGTFPSGERFQDFDSFKQVLVETRLDLFTRSLIEKLLAYSTGRHMTRSDRFEVEDILARVKNENYVLQSLAIEVLTSKTFRSR
;
A
#
# COMPACT_ATOMS: atom_id res chain seq x y z
N GLY A 1 -0.52 15.50 -1.06
CA GLY A 1 -0.58 15.93 -2.48
C GLY A 1 -2.02 16.22 -2.84
N ARG A 2 -2.27 17.18 -3.73
CA ARG A 2 -3.63 17.55 -4.16
C ARG A 2 -4.10 16.61 -5.27
N TRP A 3 -5.36 16.18 -5.23
CA TRP A 3 -6.00 15.44 -6.32
C TRP A 3 -5.94 16.27 -7.61
N ARG A 4 -5.74 15.61 -8.76
CA ARG A 4 -5.63 16.24 -10.07
C ARG A 4 -6.77 15.74 -10.94
N ASP A 5 -7.61 16.66 -11.40
CA ASP A 5 -8.70 16.34 -12.32
C ASP A 5 -8.29 16.47 -13.80
N ARG A 6 -7.15 17.12 -14.06
CA ARG A 6 -6.66 17.40 -15.41
C ARG A 6 -5.15 17.16 -15.52
N TYR A 7 -4.71 16.71 -16.69
CA TYR A 7 -3.29 16.62 -17.02
C TYR A 7 -2.64 18.01 -17.09
N SER A 8 -1.31 18.09 -17.20
CA SER A 8 -0.68 19.38 -17.53
C SER A 8 -0.91 19.68 -19.01
N ALA A 9 -1.26 20.92 -19.35
CA ALA A 9 -1.35 21.32 -20.75
C ALA A 9 0.00 21.08 -21.45
N THR A 10 0.00 20.26 -22.50
CA THR A 10 1.14 20.10 -23.39
C THR A 10 1.17 21.28 -24.36
N ARG A 11 2.36 21.66 -24.83
CA ARG A 11 2.61 22.88 -25.64
C ARG A 11 1.96 22.86 -27.05
N ARG A 12 1.10 21.88 -27.36
CA ARG A 12 0.32 21.79 -28.61
C ARG A 12 -1.16 21.99 -28.27
N GLU A 13 -1.79 22.89 -29.02
CA GLU A 13 -3.18 23.33 -28.91
C GLU A 13 -4.18 22.21 -28.59
N GLY A 14 -5.14 22.53 -27.72
CA GLY A 14 -6.30 21.68 -27.44
C GLY A 14 -6.50 21.41 -25.96
N ALA A 15 -7.75 21.43 -25.52
CA ALA A 15 -8.19 21.31 -24.13
C ALA A 15 -7.39 20.28 -23.31
N THR A 16 -7.06 20.65 -22.08
CA THR A 16 -6.39 19.76 -21.13
C THR A 16 -7.26 18.51 -20.90
N PRO A 17 -6.78 17.30 -21.23
CA PRO A 17 -7.60 16.10 -21.08
C PRO A 17 -7.97 15.90 -19.61
N SER A 18 -9.24 15.57 -19.37
CA SER A 18 -9.72 15.13 -18.07
C SER A 18 -9.04 13.82 -17.71
N ILE A 19 -8.67 13.67 -16.45
CA ILE A 19 -8.18 12.40 -15.94
C ILE A 19 -9.41 11.50 -15.75
N ASP A 20 -9.37 10.31 -16.33
CA ASP A 20 -10.32 9.23 -16.06
C ASP A 20 -9.74 8.39 -14.90
N PRO A 21 -10.36 8.41 -13.70
CA PRO A 21 -9.89 7.62 -12.57
C PRO A 21 -10.39 6.18 -12.60
N SER A 22 -11.19 5.79 -13.59
CA SER A 22 -11.75 4.45 -13.68
C SER A 22 -10.71 3.41 -14.14
N GLY A 23 -10.94 2.16 -13.75
CA GLY A 23 -10.04 1.07 -14.09
C GLY A 23 -10.62 -0.30 -13.76
N THR A 24 -9.95 -1.33 -14.28
CA THR A 24 -10.28 -2.73 -14.01
C THR A 24 -9.04 -3.42 -13.46
N PHE A 25 -9.18 -4.11 -12.32
CA PHE A 25 -8.14 -4.95 -11.78
C PHE A 25 -7.96 -6.22 -12.63
N PRO A 26 -6.77 -6.85 -12.64
CA PRO A 26 -6.55 -8.13 -13.33
C PRO A 26 -7.46 -9.28 -12.86
N SER A 27 -8.04 -9.16 -11.66
CA SER A 27 -9.05 -10.08 -11.10
C SER A 27 -10.44 -9.91 -11.70
N GLY A 28 -10.70 -8.86 -12.48
CA GLY A 28 -12.00 -8.54 -13.09
C GLY A 28 -12.82 -7.49 -12.33
N GLU A 29 -12.39 -7.04 -11.16
CA GLU A 29 -13.08 -6.01 -10.38
C GLU A 29 -12.92 -4.63 -11.03
N ARG A 30 -14.01 -3.87 -11.14
CA ARG A 30 -14.01 -2.53 -11.73
C ARG A 30 -14.17 -1.46 -10.65
N PHE A 31 -13.49 -0.34 -10.84
CA PHE A 31 -13.64 0.85 -10.03
C PHE A 31 -13.83 2.05 -10.95
N GLN A 32 -14.63 3.03 -10.53
CA GLN A 32 -14.90 4.25 -11.30
C GLN A 32 -14.16 5.44 -10.71
N ASP A 33 -14.01 5.47 -9.39
CA ASP A 33 -13.39 6.56 -8.63
C ASP A 33 -12.37 6.06 -7.61
N PHE A 34 -11.55 6.98 -7.09
CA PHE A 34 -10.55 6.67 -6.07
C PHE A 34 -11.14 6.06 -4.79
N ASP A 35 -12.34 6.48 -4.39
CA ASP A 35 -13.01 5.89 -3.22
C ASP A 35 -13.45 4.44 -3.48
N SER A 36 -14.00 4.16 -4.67
CA SER A 36 -14.34 2.79 -5.07
C SER A 36 -13.09 1.91 -5.21
N PHE A 37 -11.97 2.48 -5.65
CA PHE A 37 -10.68 1.77 -5.72
C PHE A 37 -10.19 1.35 -4.33
N LYS A 38 -10.26 2.25 -3.33
CA LYS A 38 -9.90 1.92 -1.94
C LYS A 38 -10.80 0.81 -1.38
N GLN A 39 -12.10 0.86 -1.64
CA GLN A 39 -13.04 -0.17 -1.17
C GLN A 39 -12.66 -1.56 -1.73
N VAL A 40 -12.50 -1.66 -3.05
CA VAL A 40 -12.09 -2.91 -3.71
C VAL A 40 -10.75 -3.41 -3.16
N LEU A 41 -9.80 -2.50 -2.91
CA LEU A 41 -8.50 -2.86 -2.36
C LEU A 41 -8.58 -3.41 -0.93
N VAL A 42 -9.44 -2.85 -0.08
CA VAL A 42 -9.71 -3.34 1.28
C VAL A 42 -10.46 -4.67 1.25
N GLU A 43 -11.37 -4.87 0.30
CA GLU A 43 -12.16 -6.10 0.23
C GLU A 43 -11.34 -7.29 -0.28
N THR A 44 -10.49 -7.11 -1.29
CA THR A 44 -9.85 -8.26 -1.96
C THR A 44 -8.34 -8.33 -1.82
N ARG A 45 -7.68 -7.25 -1.38
CA ARG A 45 -6.21 -7.17 -1.39
C ARG A 45 -5.61 -6.61 -0.11
N LEU A 46 -6.38 -6.61 0.99
CA LEU A 46 -5.93 -6.06 2.26
C LEU A 46 -4.65 -6.72 2.77
N ASP A 47 -4.53 -8.04 2.62
CA ASP A 47 -3.33 -8.79 3.02
C ASP A 47 -2.09 -8.33 2.24
N LEU A 48 -2.23 -8.19 0.92
CA LEU A 48 -1.13 -7.76 0.04
C LEU A 48 -0.73 -6.31 0.31
N PHE A 49 -1.71 -5.43 0.55
CA PHE A 49 -1.46 -4.05 0.91
C PHE A 49 -0.72 -3.94 2.25
N THR A 50 -1.24 -4.62 3.27
CA THR A 50 -0.67 -4.64 4.63
C THR A 50 0.75 -5.17 4.60
N ARG A 51 1.00 -6.26 3.87
CA ARG A 51 2.35 -6.81 3.66
C ARG A 51 3.29 -5.78 3.04
N SER A 52 2.86 -5.15 1.94
CA SER A 52 3.70 -4.14 1.27
C SER A 52 3.99 -2.95 2.19
N LEU A 53 3.01 -2.54 2.99
CA LEU A 53 3.18 -1.50 3.98
C LEU A 53 4.21 -1.89 5.04
N ILE A 54 4.15 -3.11 5.59
CA ILE A 54 5.14 -3.64 6.54
C ILE A 54 6.55 -3.64 5.92
N GLU A 55 6.70 -4.14 4.69
CA GLU A 55 7.99 -4.17 3.98
C GLU A 55 8.58 -2.77 3.81
N LYS A 56 7.74 -1.78 3.43
CA LYS A 56 8.18 -0.39 3.30
C LYS A 56 8.50 0.23 4.65
N LEU A 57 7.67 0.01 5.67
CA LEU A 57 7.91 0.55 7.01
C LEU A 57 9.24 0.05 7.56
N LEU A 58 9.50 -1.25 7.44
CA LEU A 58 10.78 -1.86 7.82
C LEU A 58 11.94 -1.30 6.99
N ALA A 59 11.75 -1.11 5.68
CA ALA A 59 12.81 -0.58 4.84
C ALA A 59 13.21 0.84 5.21
N TYR A 60 12.22 1.70 5.49
CA TYR A 60 12.46 3.09 5.91
C TYR A 60 12.95 3.17 7.36
N SER A 61 12.48 2.31 8.26
CA SER A 61 12.90 2.33 9.67
C SER A 61 14.30 1.76 9.89
N THR A 62 14.70 0.76 9.09
CA THR A 62 16.03 0.10 9.20
C THR A 62 17.05 0.61 8.19
N GLY A 63 16.65 1.49 7.26
CA GLY A 63 17.50 2.07 6.22
C GLY A 63 18.02 1.07 5.18
N ARG A 64 17.41 -0.11 5.04
CA ARG A 64 17.82 -1.14 4.08
C ARG A 64 16.65 -1.74 3.32
N HIS A 65 16.94 -2.36 2.18
CA HIS A 65 15.94 -3.16 1.50
C HIS A 65 15.67 -4.47 2.26
N MET A 66 14.39 -4.85 2.29
CA MET A 66 13.98 -6.16 2.79
C MET A 66 14.46 -7.24 1.82
N THR A 67 15.08 -8.27 2.38
CA THR A 67 15.60 -9.42 1.64
C THR A 67 14.69 -10.62 1.81
N ARG A 68 14.95 -11.69 1.05
CA ARG A 68 14.17 -12.93 1.17
C ARG A 68 14.22 -13.55 2.57
N SER A 69 15.30 -13.33 3.32
CA SER A 69 15.45 -13.79 4.70
C SER A 69 14.49 -13.12 5.68
N ASP A 70 14.12 -11.86 5.42
CA ASP A 70 13.20 -11.09 6.26
C ASP A 70 11.74 -11.47 6.02
N ARG A 71 11.47 -12.26 4.98
CA ARG A 71 10.12 -12.65 4.61
C ARG A 71 9.38 -13.32 5.77
N PHE A 72 10.05 -14.20 6.52
CA PHE A 72 9.41 -14.88 7.65
C PHE A 72 8.93 -13.89 8.71
N GLU A 73 9.75 -12.90 9.05
CA GLU A 73 9.37 -11.84 10.01
C GLU A 73 8.22 -10.98 9.48
N VAL A 74 8.21 -10.65 8.18
CA VAL A 74 7.11 -9.90 7.55
C VAL A 74 5.79 -10.67 7.59
N GLU A 75 5.81 -11.97 7.27
CA GLU A 75 4.60 -12.81 7.31
C GLU A 75 4.11 -13.02 8.75
N ASP A 76 5.02 -13.14 9.72
CA ASP A 76 4.69 -13.23 11.14
C ASP A 76 4.03 -11.94 11.67
N ILE A 77 4.57 -10.77 11.31
CA ILE A 77 3.95 -9.47 11.63
C ILE A 77 2.57 -9.37 10.98
N LEU A 78 2.44 -9.75 9.71
CA LEU A 78 1.17 -9.74 8.98
C LEU A 78 0.11 -10.61 9.69
N ALA A 79 0.48 -11.81 10.15
CA ALA A 79 -0.43 -12.69 10.87
C ALA A 79 -0.92 -12.07 12.19
N ARG A 80 -0.02 -11.41 12.94
CA ARG A 80 -0.41 -10.71 14.18
C ARG A 80 -1.32 -9.51 13.92
N VAL A 81 -0.97 -8.70 12.92
CA VAL A 81 -1.79 -7.54 12.50
C VAL A 81 -3.17 -7.98 12.00
N LYS A 82 -3.25 -9.13 11.32
CA LYS A 82 -4.52 -9.73 10.86
C LYS A 82 -5.41 -10.13 12.03
N ASN A 83 -4.83 -10.71 13.10
CA ASN A 83 -5.58 -11.02 14.33
C ASN A 83 -6.11 -9.76 15.03
N GLU A 84 -5.46 -8.62 14.82
CA GLU A 84 -5.86 -7.32 15.35
C GLU A 84 -6.69 -6.49 14.36
N ASN A 85 -7.32 -7.13 13.36
CA ASN A 85 -8.18 -6.46 12.36
C ASN A 85 -7.47 -5.35 11.55
N TYR A 86 -6.19 -5.53 11.24
CA TYR A 86 -5.41 -4.61 10.40
C TYR A 86 -5.28 -3.19 10.96
N VAL A 87 -5.36 -3.04 12.28
CA VAL A 87 -5.18 -1.74 12.94
C VAL A 87 -3.77 -1.19 12.67
N LEU A 88 -3.71 0.03 12.12
CA LEU A 88 -2.44 0.68 11.75
C LEU A 88 -1.51 0.90 12.94
N GLN A 89 -2.07 1.22 14.11
CA GLN A 89 -1.28 1.40 15.33
C GLN A 89 -0.57 0.10 15.72
N SER A 90 -1.29 -1.02 15.70
CA SER A 90 -0.75 -2.35 15.96
C SER A 90 0.34 -2.71 14.97
N LEU A 91 0.14 -2.43 13.67
CA LEU A 91 1.16 -2.62 12.65
C LEU A 91 2.44 -1.86 12.97
N ALA A 92 2.33 -0.58 13.34
CA ALA A 92 3.50 0.22 13.67
C ALA A 92 4.24 -0.32 14.90
N ILE A 93 3.49 -0.72 15.94
CA ILE A 93 4.07 -1.32 17.16
C ILE A 93 4.79 -2.62 16.81
N GLU A 94 4.13 -3.52 16.08
CA GLU A 94 4.68 -4.82 15.69
C GLU A 94 5.93 -4.71 14.83
N VAL A 95 6.00 -3.72 13.94
CA VAL A 95 7.21 -3.45 13.16
C VAL A 95 8.34 -2.95 14.05
N LEU A 96 8.06 -2.03 14.97
CA LEU A 96 9.06 -1.46 15.90
C LEU A 96 9.53 -2.46 16.97
N THR A 97 8.71 -3.45 17.32
CA THR A 97 9.08 -4.51 18.27
C THR A 97 9.71 -5.73 17.59
N SER A 98 9.69 -5.80 16.25
CA SER A 98 10.24 -6.91 15.48
C SER A 98 11.73 -7.16 15.71
N LYS A 99 12.15 -8.42 15.54
CA LYS A 99 13.58 -8.78 15.63
C LYS A 99 14.38 -8.09 14.53
N THR A 100 13.81 -7.93 13.34
CA THR A 100 14.45 -7.21 12.22
C THR A 100 14.81 -5.78 12.58
N PHE A 101 13.96 -5.09 13.34
CA PHE A 101 14.22 -3.75 13.83
C PHE A 101 15.19 -3.74 15.02
N ARG A 102 15.03 -4.67 15.98
CA ARG A 102 15.83 -4.73 17.22
C ARG A 102 17.21 -5.36 17.08
N SER A 103 17.44 -6.16 16.05
CA SER A 103 18.75 -6.75 15.73
C SER A 103 19.71 -5.73 15.09
N ARG A 104 19.34 -4.45 15.08
CA ARG A 104 20.15 -3.32 14.63
C ARG A 104 20.79 -2.62 15.80
#